data_AF-A0AAN9C310-F1
#
_entry.id   AF-A0AAN9C310-F1
#
_cell.length_a   1.000
_cell.length_b   1.000
_cell.length_c   1.000
_cell.angle_alpha   90.00
_cell.angle_beta   90.00
_cell.angle_gamma   90.00
#
_symmetry.space_group_name_H-M   'P 1'
#
loop_
_entity.id
_entity.type
_entity.pdbx_description
1 polymer ?
#
loop_
_entity_poly.entity_id
_entity_poly.type
_entity_poly.pdbx_seq_one_letter_code
_entity_poly.pdbx_strand_id
1 'polypeptide(L)'
;MASKKRFATLTQADVDEKRAKLAAPNTKRMNLSAANPLRDFLREMDEGVDFEHFTPEQLNETLARFYVCARTHDGQLYRGKSLQGMRYALNRYLQAPPHNKLFDVIKDPVFKKSNENFKLAMAEIKSEGKGDVRHTPPLSKEDLQRLYNSMFLNTKTPAGLGNKVQFDIRVYFLRRGCENMDKMTKNTFSVKTNPTTGKKYVIKEKDELTKNHREMDSEKLTATMPETGDDKCPVASYEKYLSLLHPDCDRLWTFPNDSFTDEDKTWYSRKPMGYNTLRSFMPKLSKLAKLSQVYTNHSARATGVTILADADFSPIDIMSASTHKSVSSLAVYQRTSLTKKLEMGNTISADLNNSRQLFPLSGPSPSHAQPSLPLASASNSSRRHLSSSAKRTSTSTSATISSMQSVDIAQQDLEAFFDTENEPEDFTGAARRPSVPSIFQNCQIGTVNIYHK
;
A
#
# COMPACT_ATOMS: atom_id res chain seq x y z
N MET A 1 -12.07 15.18 -54.35
CA MET A 1 -11.37 14.96 -53.07
C MET A 1 -11.82 13.61 -52.51
N ALA A 2 -10.91 12.67 -52.26
CA ALA A 2 -11.29 11.40 -51.64
C ALA A 2 -11.79 11.66 -50.20
N SER A 3 -13.01 11.21 -49.90
CA SER A 3 -13.61 11.34 -48.57
C SER A 3 -12.73 10.59 -47.56
N LYS A 4 -12.05 11.33 -46.68
CA LYS A 4 -11.27 10.74 -45.59
C LYS A 4 -12.24 9.96 -44.70
N LYS A 5 -12.12 8.63 -44.70
CA LYS A 5 -12.93 7.77 -43.84
C LYS A 5 -12.63 8.13 -42.37
N ARG A 6 -13.69 8.38 -41.60
CA ARG A 6 -13.64 8.77 -40.18
C ARG A 6 -13.12 7.66 -39.27
N PHE A 7 -13.29 6.39 -39.64
CA PHE A 7 -13.00 5.24 -38.78
C PHE A 7 -11.82 4.43 -39.31
N ALA A 8 -10.92 4.05 -38.40
CA ALA A 8 -9.81 3.15 -38.73
C ALA A 8 -10.33 1.73 -38.98
N THR A 9 -9.81 1.08 -40.01
CA THR A 9 -9.97 -0.36 -40.21
C THR A 9 -8.83 -1.05 -39.47
N LEU A 10 -9.15 -1.80 -38.42
CA LEU A 10 -8.18 -2.56 -37.63
C LEU A 10 -8.33 -4.03 -37.94
N THR A 11 -7.22 -4.72 -38.13
CA THR A 11 -7.19 -6.19 -38.20
C THR A 11 -7.36 -6.77 -36.79
N GLN A 12 -7.68 -8.06 -36.70
CA GLN A 12 -7.72 -8.76 -35.41
C GLN A 12 -6.36 -8.67 -34.69
N ALA A 13 -5.25 -8.75 -35.44
CA ALA A 13 -3.90 -8.58 -34.91
C ALA A 13 -3.68 -7.17 -34.29
N ASP A 14 -4.20 -6.10 -34.92
CA ASP A 14 -4.11 -4.75 -34.37
C ASP A 14 -4.93 -4.60 -33.07
N VAL A 15 -6.08 -5.28 -33.00
CA VAL A 15 -6.92 -5.31 -31.79
C VAL A 15 -6.23 -6.10 -30.69
N ASP A 16 -5.59 -7.22 -31.01
CA ASP A 16 -4.85 -8.04 -30.05
C ASP A 16 -3.59 -7.32 -29.55
N GLU A 17 -2.88 -6.57 -30.40
CA GLU A 17 -1.76 -5.72 -29.99
C GLU A 17 -2.22 -4.61 -29.05
N LYS A 18 -3.34 -3.95 -29.36
CA LYS A 18 -3.96 -2.94 -28.49
C LYS A 18 -4.41 -3.55 -27.16
N ARG A 19 -5.03 -4.73 -27.18
CA ARG A 19 -5.45 -5.45 -25.97
C ARG A 19 -4.24 -5.87 -25.14
N ALA A 20 -3.16 -6.31 -25.77
CA ALA A 20 -1.92 -6.64 -25.11
C ALA A 20 -1.33 -5.41 -24.39
N LYS A 21 -1.53 -4.19 -24.89
CA LYS A 21 -1.07 -2.96 -24.23
C LYS A 21 -1.90 -2.56 -22.99
N LEU A 22 -3.11 -3.11 -22.80
CA LEU A 22 -3.94 -2.86 -21.60
C LEU A 22 -3.34 -3.48 -20.34
N ALA A 23 -2.78 -4.69 -20.44
CA ALA A 23 -2.18 -5.37 -19.31
C ALA A 23 -0.79 -4.78 -19.00
N ALA A 24 -0.58 -4.34 -17.76
CA ALA A 24 0.72 -3.82 -17.33
C ALA A 24 1.83 -4.86 -17.55
N PRO A 25 3.07 -4.44 -17.92
CA PRO A 25 4.18 -5.35 -18.17
C PRO A 25 4.46 -6.31 -17.00
N ASN A 26 4.33 -5.82 -15.76
CA ASN A 26 4.51 -6.67 -14.58
C ASN A 26 3.41 -7.73 -14.49
N THR A 27 2.14 -7.36 -14.69
CA THR A 27 1.01 -8.31 -14.72
C THR A 27 1.22 -9.42 -15.74
N LYS A 28 1.77 -9.12 -16.93
CA LYS A 28 2.12 -10.14 -17.92
C LYS A 28 3.19 -11.10 -17.42
N ARG A 29 4.30 -10.57 -16.90
CA ARG A 29 5.40 -11.37 -16.33
C ARG A 29 4.90 -12.27 -15.20
N MET A 30 4.02 -11.74 -14.37
CA MET A 30 3.39 -12.46 -13.27
C MET A 30 2.48 -13.59 -13.72
N ASN A 31 1.62 -13.34 -14.72
CA ASN A 31 0.76 -14.38 -15.27
C ASN A 31 1.62 -15.51 -15.86
N LEU A 32 2.69 -15.19 -16.58
CA LEU A 32 3.63 -16.20 -17.09
C LEU A 32 4.30 -17.00 -15.96
N SER A 33 4.74 -16.32 -14.90
CA SER A 33 5.41 -16.97 -13.76
C SER A 33 4.46 -17.82 -12.92
N ALA A 34 3.16 -17.50 -12.90
CA ALA A 34 2.16 -18.19 -12.09
C ALA A 34 1.88 -19.63 -12.56
N ALA A 35 2.24 -19.97 -13.80
CA ALA A 35 2.18 -21.34 -14.30
C ALA A 35 3.25 -22.25 -13.66
N ASN A 36 4.39 -21.70 -13.26
CA ASN A 36 5.53 -22.50 -12.80
C ASN A 36 5.22 -23.31 -11.52
N PRO A 37 4.64 -22.73 -10.46
CA PRO A 37 4.28 -23.51 -9.26
C PRO A 37 3.36 -24.70 -9.55
N LEU A 38 2.43 -24.55 -10.50
CA LEU A 38 1.54 -25.64 -10.90
C LEU A 38 2.30 -26.72 -11.70
N ARG A 39 3.23 -26.32 -12.58
CA ARG A 39 4.10 -27.27 -13.29
C ARG A 39 5.05 -28.01 -12.36
N ASP A 40 5.59 -27.31 -11.37
CA ASP A 40 6.49 -27.90 -10.39
C ASP A 40 5.73 -28.92 -9.53
N PHE A 41 4.52 -28.57 -9.06
CA PHE A 41 3.62 -29.51 -8.42
C PHE A 41 3.31 -30.74 -9.28
N LEU A 42 2.93 -30.54 -10.55
CA LEU A 42 2.64 -31.66 -11.46
C LEU A 42 3.86 -32.56 -11.67
N ARG A 43 5.06 -31.98 -11.77
CA ARG A 43 6.32 -32.72 -11.90
C ARG A 43 6.63 -33.52 -10.63
N GLU A 44 6.41 -32.95 -9.44
CA GLU A 44 6.59 -33.64 -8.17
C GLU A 44 5.59 -34.80 -7.96
N MET A 45 4.42 -34.72 -8.59
CA MET A 45 3.39 -35.76 -8.56
C MET A 45 3.54 -36.79 -9.69
N ASP A 46 4.62 -36.73 -10.49
CA ASP A 46 4.85 -37.56 -11.68
C ASP A 46 3.70 -37.49 -12.72
N GLU A 47 3.07 -36.32 -12.86
CA GLU A 47 1.98 -36.04 -13.79
C GLU A 47 2.41 -35.16 -14.98
N GLY A 48 1.60 -35.15 -16.04
CA GLY A 48 1.86 -34.34 -17.24
C GLY A 48 1.80 -32.83 -16.93
N VAL A 49 2.87 -32.10 -17.28
CA VAL A 49 3.02 -30.67 -16.96
C VAL A 49 2.26 -29.72 -17.89
N ASP A 50 1.76 -30.21 -19.02
CA ASP A 50 1.04 -29.43 -20.04
C ASP A 50 -0.44 -29.24 -19.66
N PHE A 51 -0.67 -28.69 -18.47
CA PHE A 51 -2.00 -28.47 -17.91
C PHE A 51 -2.88 -27.55 -18.76
N GLU A 52 -2.29 -26.79 -19.68
CA GLU A 52 -3.03 -25.99 -20.64
C GLU A 52 -3.82 -26.83 -21.64
N HIS A 53 -3.51 -28.11 -21.81
CA HIS A 53 -4.29 -29.03 -22.65
C HIS A 53 -5.36 -29.80 -21.88
N PHE A 54 -5.42 -29.66 -20.55
CA PHE A 54 -6.39 -30.39 -19.73
C PHE A 54 -7.82 -29.96 -20.03
N THR A 55 -8.76 -30.89 -19.89
CA THR A 55 -10.19 -30.55 -19.87
C THR A 55 -10.51 -29.74 -18.61
N PRO A 56 -11.61 -28.97 -18.59
CA PRO A 56 -12.02 -28.24 -17.38
C PRO A 56 -12.14 -29.14 -16.13
N GLU A 57 -12.60 -30.37 -16.30
CA GLU A 57 -12.77 -31.35 -15.21
C GLU A 57 -11.42 -31.84 -14.69
N GLN A 58 -10.48 -32.19 -15.57
CA GLN A 58 -9.11 -32.57 -15.21
C GLN A 58 -8.39 -31.43 -14.49
N LEU A 59 -8.55 -30.20 -15.00
CA LEU A 59 -7.95 -29.02 -14.40
C LEU A 59 -8.56 -28.71 -13.03
N ASN A 60 -9.88 -28.87 -12.86
CA ASN A 60 -10.54 -28.73 -11.56
C ASN A 60 -10.00 -29.73 -10.53
N GLU A 61 -9.83 -31.00 -10.89
CA GLU A 61 -9.24 -32.01 -10.01
C GLU A 61 -7.78 -31.70 -9.65
N THR A 62 -7.01 -31.24 -10.64
CA THR A 62 -5.60 -30.85 -10.45
C THR A 62 -5.48 -29.65 -9.52
N LEU A 63 -6.23 -28.57 -9.77
CA LEU A 63 -6.23 -27.37 -8.95
C LEU A 63 -6.71 -27.64 -7.52
N ALA A 64 -7.67 -28.55 -7.34
CA ALA A 64 -8.14 -28.95 -6.03
C ALA A 64 -7.02 -29.56 -5.17
N ARG A 65 -6.18 -30.43 -5.74
CA ARG A 65 -5.02 -30.99 -5.03
C ARG A 65 -3.93 -29.94 -4.83
N PHE A 66 -3.67 -29.16 -5.88
CA PHE A 66 -2.66 -28.12 -5.85
C PHE A 66 -2.87 -27.14 -4.70
N TYR A 67 -4.08 -26.58 -4.52
CA TYR A 67 -4.28 -25.53 -3.51
C TYR A 67 -4.03 -25.98 -2.07
N VAL A 68 -4.36 -27.22 -1.72
CA VAL A 68 -4.11 -27.75 -0.36
C VAL A 68 -2.66 -28.18 -0.17
N CYS A 69 -1.97 -28.58 -1.24
CA CYS A 69 -0.58 -29.02 -1.20
C CYS A 69 0.43 -27.88 -1.44
N ALA A 70 -0.01 -26.70 -1.89
CA ALA A 70 0.89 -25.61 -2.28
C ALA A 70 1.78 -25.17 -1.11
N ARG A 71 3.10 -25.26 -1.32
CA ARG A 71 4.15 -24.80 -0.37
C ARG A 71 5.21 -23.94 -1.09
N THR A 72 5.93 -23.11 -0.34
CA THR A 72 7.12 -22.42 -0.83
C THR A 72 8.26 -23.42 -1.08
N HIS A 73 9.35 -22.99 -1.72
CA HIS A 73 10.53 -23.85 -1.92
C HIS A 73 11.14 -24.36 -0.60
N ASP A 74 10.95 -23.63 0.50
CA ASP A 74 11.37 -24.03 1.85
C ASP A 74 10.35 -24.96 2.55
N GLY A 75 9.33 -25.43 1.83
CA GLY A 75 8.29 -26.33 2.35
C GLY A 75 7.24 -25.65 3.26
N GLN A 76 7.26 -24.32 3.39
CA GLN A 76 6.32 -23.59 4.25
C GLN A 76 4.99 -23.30 3.54
N LEU A 77 3.89 -23.19 4.29
CA LEU A 77 2.64 -22.64 3.73
C LEU A 77 2.87 -21.26 3.10
N TYR A 78 2.28 -21.05 1.93
CA TYR A 78 2.16 -19.72 1.35
C TYR A 78 1.39 -18.77 2.26
N ARG A 79 1.71 -17.48 2.18
CA ARG A 79 0.83 -16.44 2.72
C ARG A 79 -0.49 -16.41 1.96
N GLY A 80 -1.59 -16.08 2.63
CA GLY A 80 -2.93 -16.17 2.05
C GLY A 80 -3.09 -15.30 0.80
N LYS A 81 -2.49 -14.10 0.81
CA LYS A 81 -2.51 -13.22 -0.36
C LYS A 81 -1.65 -13.72 -1.52
N SER A 82 -0.55 -14.43 -1.26
CA SER A 82 0.30 -15.02 -2.29
C SER A 82 -0.45 -16.14 -3.02
N LEU A 83 -1.09 -17.05 -2.28
CA LEU A 83 -1.89 -18.13 -2.86
C LEU A 83 -3.10 -17.60 -3.62
N GLN A 84 -3.82 -16.62 -3.04
CA GLN A 84 -4.92 -15.93 -3.71
C GLN A 84 -4.46 -15.28 -5.01
N GLY A 85 -3.33 -14.57 -4.97
CA GLY A 85 -2.75 -13.97 -6.15
C GLY A 85 -2.44 -15.00 -7.24
N MET A 86 -1.83 -16.12 -6.88
CA MET A 86 -1.47 -17.20 -7.80
C MET A 86 -2.69 -17.73 -8.54
N ARG A 87 -3.81 -17.94 -7.83
CA ARG A 87 -5.10 -18.34 -8.43
C ARG A 87 -5.59 -17.36 -9.49
N TYR A 88 -5.56 -16.06 -9.22
CA TYR A 88 -5.94 -15.04 -10.20
C TYR A 88 -4.97 -14.97 -11.38
N ALA A 89 -3.67 -15.12 -11.12
CA ALA A 89 -2.66 -15.09 -12.17
C ALA A 89 -2.76 -16.31 -13.10
N LEU A 90 -3.05 -17.50 -12.56
CA LEU A 90 -3.36 -18.71 -13.32
C LEU A 90 -4.60 -18.54 -14.20
N ASN A 91 -5.70 -17.99 -13.66
CA ASN A 91 -6.91 -17.70 -14.44
C ASN A 91 -6.58 -16.81 -15.65
N ARG A 92 -5.87 -15.71 -15.41
CA ARG A 92 -5.46 -14.79 -16.48
C ARG A 92 -4.45 -15.42 -17.45
N TYR A 93 -3.55 -16.27 -16.96
CA TYR A 93 -2.58 -16.97 -17.80
C TYR A 93 -3.28 -17.88 -18.81
N LEU A 94 -4.27 -18.65 -18.37
CA LEU A 94 -5.05 -19.54 -19.22
C LEU A 94 -5.92 -18.77 -20.23
N GLN A 95 -6.48 -17.62 -19.83
CA GLN A 95 -7.31 -16.78 -20.71
C GLN A 95 -6.50 -15.91 -21.68
N ALA A 96 -5.23 -15.63 -21.38
CA ALA A 96 -4.37 -14.83 -22.24
C ALA A 96 -3.83 -15.64 -23.44
N PRO A 97 -3.42 -14.98 -24.53
CA PRO A 97 -2.67 -15.62 -25.61
C PRO A 97 -1.38 -16.27 -25.07
N PRO A 98 -0.97 -17.46 -25.58
CA PRO A 98 -1.57 -18.17 -26.71
C PRO A 98 -2.76 -19.10 -26.35
N HIS A 99 -3.03 -19.29 -25.06
CA HIS A 99 -3.93 -20.34 -24.57
C HIS A 99 -5.41 -20.04 -24.79
N ASN A 100 -5.80 -18.77 -24.68
CA ASN A 100 -7.13 -18.25 -25.00
C ASN A 100 -8.30 -19.11 -24.47
N LYS A 101 -8.16 -19.68 -23.26
CA LYS A 101 -9.22 -20.50 -22.64
C LYS A 101 -10.45 -19.63 -22.40
N LEU A 102 -11.62 -20.21 -22.69
CA LEU A 102 -12.90 -19.51 -22.54
C LEU A 102 -13.52 -19.66 -21.15
N PHE A 103 -13.03 -20.61 -20.36
CA PHE A 103 -13.51 -20.84 -19.01
C PHE A 103 -12.80 -19.94 -17.99
N ASP A 104 -13.45 -19.74 -16.85
CA ASP A 104 -12.92 -19.04 -15.68
C ASP A 104 -12.76 -20.01 -14.50
N VAL A 105 -11.51 -20.27 -14.10
CA VAL A 105 -11.20 -21.25 -13.03
C VAL A 105 -11.67 -20.79 -11.64
N ILE A 106 -12.19 -19.58 -11.52
CA ILE A 106 -12.66 -18.97 -10.27
C ILE A 106 -14.18 -18.97 -10.23
N LYS A 107 -14.84 -18.65 -11.35
CA LYS A 107 -16.28 -18.40 -11.41
C LYS A 107 -17.08 -19.56 -11.99
N ASP A 108 -16.51 -20.33 -12.91
CA ASP A 108 -17.30 -21.32 -13.63
C ASP A 108 -17.66 -22.51 -12.72
N PRO A 109 -18.92 -23.01 -12.79
CA PRO A 109 -19.40 -24.07 -11.90
C PRO A 109 -18.58 -25.37 -11.95
N VAL A 110 -17.97 -25.68 -13.10
CA VAL A 110 -17.12 -26.88 -13.26
C VAL A 110 -15.93 -26.89 -12.30
N PHE A 111 -15.48 -25.74 -11.82
CA PHE A 111 -14.36 -25.60 -10.88
C PHE A 111 -14.76 -25.66 -9.39
N LYS A 112 -15.98 -26.11 -9.06
CA LYS A 112 -16.50 -26.15 -7.69
C LYS A 112 -15.53 -26.80 -6.69
N LYS A 113 -14.98 -27.97 -7.03
CA LYS A 113 -14.07 -28.73 -6.14
C LYS A 113 -12.79 -27.95 -5.83
N SER A 114 -12.14 -27.40 -6.85
CA SER A 114 -10.94 -26.58 -6.67
C SER A 114 -11.22 -25.33 -5.85
N ASN A 115 -12.40 -24.72 -6.01
CA ASN A 115 -12.81 -23.54 -5.26
C ASN A 115 -13.11 -23.84 -3.79
N GLU A 116 -13.64 -25.03 -3.47
CA GLU A 116 -13.82 -25.51 -2.10
C GLU A 116 -12.46 -25.78 -1.43
N ASN A 117 -11.57 -26.50 -2.11
CA ASN A 117 -10.22 -26.78 -1.61
C ASN A 117 -9.37 -25.52 -1.43
N PHE A 118 -9.52 -24.54 -2.31
CA PHE A 118 -8.90 -23.23 -2.12
C PHE A 118 -9.37 -22.57 -0.82
N LYS A 119 -10.67 -22.63 -0.49
CA LYS A 119 -11.19 -22.07 0.76
C LYS A 119 -10.62 -22.80 1.99
N LEU A 120 -10.47 -24.13 1.90
CA LEU A 120 -9.82 -24.93 2.95
C LEU A 120 -8.37 -24.49 3.17
N ALA A 121 -7.58 -24.39 2.10
CA ALA A 121 -6.19 -23.92 2.17
C ALA A 121 -6.09 -22.50 2.78
N MET A 122 -6.99 -21.59 2.40
CA MET A 122 -7.04 -20.24 2.98
C MET A 122 -7.39 -20.25 4.47
N ALA A 123 -8.23 -21.18 4.93
CA ALA A 123 -8.56 -21.33 6.34
C ALA A 123 -7.38 -21.87 7.16
N GLU A 124 -6.66 -22.86 6.63
CA GLU A 124 -5.43 -23.41 7.21
C GLU A 124 -4.36 -22.32 7.37
N ILE A 125 -4.07 -21.59 6.29
CA ILE A 125 -3.12 -20.46 6.28
C ILE A 125 -3.49 -19.41 7.33
N LYS A 126 -4.78 -19.11 7.50
CA LYS A 126 -5.26 -18.18 8.52
C LYS A 126 -5.04 -18.72 9.93
N SER A 127 -5.29 -20.02 10.15
CA SER A 127 -5.10 -20.67 11.45
C SER A 127 -3.62 -20.71 11.88
N GLU A 128 -2.68 -20.79 10.94
CA GLU A 128 -1.24 -20.69 11.20
C GLU A 128 -0.75 -19.24 11.41
N GLY A 129 -1.63 -18.24 11.40
CA GLY A 129 -1.25 -16.83 11.50
C GLY A 129 -0.58 -16.25 10.25
N LYS A 130 -0.57 -16.98 9.13
CA LYS A 130 -0.07 -16.52 7.82
C LYS A 130 -1.14 -15.81 6.97
N GLY A 131 -2.30 -15.56 7.57
CA GLY A 131 -3.41 -14.78 6.98
C GLY A 131 -3.25 -13.26 7.06
N ASP A 132 -2.35 -12.76 7.92
CA ASP A 132 -2.20 -11.33 8.17
C ASP A 132 -1.44 -10.59 7.07
N VAL A 133 -1.98 -9.43 6.67
CA VAL A 133 -1.31 -8.50 5.77
C VAL A 133 -0.32 -7.66 6.57
N ARG A 134 0.96 -7.83 6.26
CA ARG A 134 2.01 -6.92 6.73
C ARG A 134 1.93 -5.65 5.90
N HIS A 135 1.65 -4.52 6.54
CA HIS A 135 1.70 -3.23 5.90
C HIS A 135 3.05 -2.60 6.14
N THR A 136 3.57 -1.91 5.13
CA THR A 136 4.78 -1.14 5.26
C THR A 136 4.58 -0.05 6.32
N PRO A 137 5.39 -0.03 7.39
CA PRO A 137 5.24 0.98 8.44
C PRO A 137 5.70 2.36 7.96
N PRO A 138 5.08 3.45 8.46
CA PRO A 138 5.62 4.80 8.30
C PRO A 138 6.95 4.94 9.05
N LEU A 139 7.78 5.88 8.63
CA LEU A 139 8.96 6.32 9.40
C LEU A 139 8.51 6.87 10.76
N SER A 140 9.23 6.49 11.82
CA SER A 140 9.00 7.06 13.15
C SER A 140 9.44 8.52 13.21
N LYS A 141 8.99 9.26 14.23
CA LYS A 141 9.41 10.65 14.43
C LYS A 141 10.92 10.75 14.63
N GLU A 142 11.50 9.80 15.36
CA GLU A 142 12.94 9.72 15.66
C GLU A 142 13.74 9.44 14.39
N ASP A 143 13.26 8.54 13.53
CA ASP A 143 13.93 8.23 12.26
C ASP A 143 13.78 9.38 11.23
N LEU A 144 12.65 10.09 11.23
CA LEU A 144 12.49 11.31 10.43
C LEU A 144 13.48 12.39 10.88
N GLN A 145 13.59 12.65 12.19
CA GLN A 145 14.56 13.61 12.73
C GLN A 145 16.00 13.19 12.37
N ARG A 146 16.34 11.91 12.58
CA ARG A 146 17.67 11.38 12.20
C ARG A 146 17.94 11.58 10.71
N LEU A 147 16.95 11.32 9.86
CA LEU A 147 17.10 11.44 8.41
C LEU A 147 17.30 12.89 7.96
N TYR A 148 16.46 13.82 8.41
CA TYR A 148 16.56 15.25 8.05
C TYR A 148 17.81 15.93 8.59
N ASN A 149 18.32 15.47 9.74
CA ASN A 149 19.56 15.97 10.34
C ASN A 149 20.82 15.26 9.81
N SER A 150 20.68 14.21 9.01
CA SER A 150 21.82 13.49 8.45
C SER A 150 22.48 14.24 7.28
N MET A 151 23.74 13.90 7.00
CA MET A 151 24.42 14.36 5.79
C MET A 151 23.72 13.92 4.50
N PHE A 152 22.92 12.85 4.55
CA PHE A 152 22.25 12.28 3.38
C PHE A 152 21.06 13.11 2.87
N LEU A 153 20.57 14.08 3.66
CA LEU A 153 19.61 15.10 3.24
C LEU A 153 20.20 16.54 3.35
N ASN A 154 21.53 16.68 3.23
CA ASN A 154 22.18 17.99 3.24
C ASN A 154 22.02 18.71 1.90
N THR A 155 21.31 19.84 1.89
CA THR A 155 21.02 20.68 0.72
C THR A 155 22.24 21.39 0.13
N LYS A 156 23.39 21.34 0.82
CA LYS A 156 24.69 21.86 0.36
C LYS A 156 25.54 20.82 -0.38
N THR A 157 25.02 19.62 -0.62
CA THR A 157 25.74 18.57 -1.36
C THR A 157 24.86 18.02 -2.48
N PRO A 158 25.41 17.63 -3.65
CA PRO A 158 24.63 17.06 -4.75
C PRO A 158 23.81 15.84 -4.33
N ALA A 159 24.45 14.88 -3.64
CA ALA A 159 23.77 13.68 -3.17
C ALA A 159 22.70 14.01 -2.12
N GLY A 160 23.01 14.88 -1.15
CA GLY A 160 22.08 15.24 -0.09
C GLY A 160 20.85 16.01 -0.58
N LEU A 161 21.06 16.99 -1.47
CA LEU A 161 19.99 17.75 -2.10
C LEU A 161 19.09 16.85 -2.96
N GLY A 162 19.69 15.99 -3.79
CA GLY A 162 18.95 15.08 -4.67
C GLY A 162 18.12 14.07 -3.87
N ASN A 163 18.69 13.50 -2.81
CA ASN A 163 17.98 12.61 -1.90
C ASN A 163 16.83 13.32 -1.19
N LYS A 164 17.05 14.55 -0.72
CA LYS A 164 16.04 15.34 -0.01
C LYS A 164 14.84 15.60 -0.91
N VAL A 165 15.08 16.07 -2.13
CA VAL A 165 14.02 16.31 -3.11
C VAL A 165 13.30 15.01 -3.47
N GLN A 166 14.02 13.89 -3.64
CA GLN A 166 13.37 12.60 -3.87
C GLN A 166 12.47 12.14 -2.72
N PHE A 167 12.90 12.37 -1.48
CA PHE A 167 12.15 12.03 -0.28
C PHE A 167 10.90 12.92 -0.16
N ASP A 168 11.08 14.23 -0.25
CA ASP A 168 10.00 15.22 -0.17
C ASP A 168 8.94 14.95 -1.26
N ILE A 169 9.33 14.71 -2.52
CA ILE A 169 8.38 14.38 -3.59
C ILE A 169 7.56 13.12 -3.24
N ARG A 170 8.17 12.11 -2.61
CA ARG A 170 7.44 10.89 -2.23
C ARG A 170 6.47 11.12 -1.07
N VAL A 171 6.85 11.96 -0.10
CA VAL A 171 6.03 12.26 1.08
C VAL A 171 4.90 13.23 0.71
N TYR A 172 5.22 14.39 0.16
CA TYR A 172 4.21 15.44 -0.13
C TYR A 172 3.20 15.00 -1.20
N PHE A 173 3.65 14.33 -2.28
CA PHE A 173 2.76 13.83 -3.32
C PHE A 173 2.32 12.39 -3.10
N LEU A 174 2.59 11.83 -1.91
CA LEU A 174 2.17 10.50 -1.48
C LEU A 174 2.47 9.44 -2.54
N ARG A 175 3.66 9.41 -3.14
CA ARG A 175 3.91 8.60 -4.35
C ARG A 175 3.79 7.09 -4.08
N ARG A 176 3.13 6.35 -4.97
CA ARG A 176 3.03 4.87 -4.90
C ARG A 176 4.37 4.21 -5.24
N GLY A 177 5.21 4.03 -4.23
CA GLY A 177 6.48 3.31 -4.36
C GLY A 177 7.42 3.93 -5.40
N CYS A 178 7.68 3.22 -6.49
CA CYS A 178 8.54 3.68 -7.59
C CYS A 178 7.77 3.91 -8.91
N GLU A 179 6.43 3.93 -8.87
CA GLU A 179 5.62 4.03 -10.08
C GLU A 179 5.85 5.36 -10.82
N ASN A 180 6.20 5.25 -12.11
CA ASN A 180 6.51 6.34 -13.03
C ASN A 180 7.62 7.31 -12.59
N MET A 181 8.34 7.02 -11.49
CA MET A 181 9.43 7.87 -11.02
C MET A 181 10.51 8.04 -12.10
N ASP A 182 10.91 6.96 -12.76
CA ASP A 182 11.91 6.96 -13.85
C ASP A 182 11.44 7.73 -15.11
N LYS A 183 10.13 7.95 -15.24
CA LYS A 183 9.52 8.66 -16.36
C LYS A 183 9.37 10.16 -16.13
N MET A 184 9.56 10.64 -14.89
CA MET A 184 9.41 12.04 -14.55
C MET A 184 10.39 12.92 -15.32
N THR A 185 9.88 14.10 -15.70
CA THR A 185 10.61 15.14 -16.42
C THR A 185 10.71 16.39 -15.57
N LYS A 186 11.56 17.34 -15.94
CA LYS A 186 11.63 18.66 -15.29
C LYS A 186 10.27 19.37 -15.23
N ASN A 187 9.40 19.07 -16.20
CA ASN A 187 8.04 19.63 -16.31
C ASN A 187 6.95 18.76 -15.66
N THR A 188 7.29 17.72 -14.89
CA THR A 188 6.28 16.92 -14.17
C THR A 188 5.62 17.72 -13.05
N PHE A 189 6.40 18.58 -12.38
CA PHE A 189 5.93 19.48 -11.34
C PHE A 189 6.25 20.94 -11.68
N SER A 190 5.39 21.86 -11.24
CA SER A 190 5.60 23.30 -11.39
C SER A 190 5.58 23.99 -10.03
N VAL A 191 6.34 25.08 -9.92
CA VAL A 191 6.29 25.98 -8.76
C VAL A 191 5.26 27.07 -9.07
N LYS A 192 4.31 27.27 -8.16
CA LYS A 192 3.30 28.32 -8.22
C LYS A 192 3.39 29.20 -6.98
N THR A 193 2.85 30.40 -7.09
CA THR A 193 2.77 31.36 -5.99
C THR A 193 1.32 31.52 -5.59
N ASN A 194 1.02 31.43 -4.30
CA ASN A 194 -0.32 31.65 -3.80
C ASN A 194 -0.58 33.16 -3.79
N PRO A 195 -1.59 33.68 -4.52
CA PRO A 195 -1.81 35.11 -4.65
C PRO A 195 -2.22 35.78 -3.34
N THR A 196 -2.78 35.02 -2.39
CA THR A 196 -3.23 35.54 -1.10
C THR A 196 -2.10 35.61 -0.09
N THR A 197 -1.27 34.56 0.00
CA THR A 197 -0.21 34.47 1.02
C THR A 197 1.16 34.90 0.51
N GLY A 198 1.35 35.04 -0.80
CA GLY A 198 2.64 35.27 -1.44
C GLY A 198 3.60 34.08 -1.39
N LYS A 199 3.26 32.99 -0.68
CA LYS A 199 4.11 31.82 -0.52
C LYS A 199 4.11 30.94 -1.76
N LYS A 200 5.27 30.37 -2.06
CA LYS A 200 5.42 29.40 -3.14
C LYS A 200 4.94 28.01 -2.73
N TYR A 201 4.54 27.20 -3.71
CA TYR A 201 4.21 25.79 -3.53
C TYR A 201 4.45 25.03 -4.83
N VAL A 202 4.82 23.75 -4.71
CA VAL A 202 4.97 22.86 -5.88
C VAL A 202 3.67 22.07 -6.08
N ILE A 203 3.25 21.95 -7.34
CA ILE A 203 2.13 21.09 -7.76
C ILE A 203 2.54 20.14 -8.87
N LYS A 204 1.74 19.08 -9.06
CA LYS A 204 1.88 18.18 -10.21
C LYS A 204 1.07 18.73 -11.40
N GLU A 205 1.70 18.91 -12.56
CA GLU A 205 1.03 19.43 -13.77
C GLU A 205 0.60 18.31 -14.73
N LYS A 206 1.38 17.24 -14.80
CA LYS A 206 1.13 16.12 -15.72
C LYS A 206 0.25 15.07 -15.06
N ASP A 207 -0.87 14.76 -15.70
CA ASP A 207 -1.58 13.54 -15.39
C ASP A 207 -0.74 12.34 -15.87
N GLU A 208 -0.65 11.32 -15.02
CA GLU A 208 0.14 10.11 -15.29
C GLU A 208 -0.81 8.94 -15.23
N LEU A 209 -0.77 8.08 -16.26
CA LEU A 209 -1.40 6.76 -16.14
C LEU A 209 -0.77 6.04 -14.94
N THR A 210 -1.59 5.80 -13.93
CA THR A 210 -1.21 4.99 -12.76
C THR A 210 -2.04 3.72 -12.73
N LYS A 211 -1.63 2.74 -11.93
CA LYS A 211 -2.37 1.48 -11.72
C LYS A 211 -3.88 1.69 -11.48
N ASN A 212 -4.25 2.77 -10.80
CA ASN A 212 -5.64 3.08 -10.45
C ASN A 212 -6.26 4.20 -11.30
N HIS A 213 -5.53 4.86 -12.18
CA HIS A 213 -6.04 5.90 -13.11
C HIS A 213 -5.65 5.49 -14.53
N ARG A 214 -6.51 4.67 -15.14
CA ARG A 214 -6.42 4.25 -16.54
C ARG A 214 -7.56 4.79 -17.41
N GLU A 215 -8.50 5.51 -16.80
CA GLU A 215 -9.64 6.18 -17.44
C GLU A 215 -9.47 7.71 -17.34
N MET A 216 -10.37 8.49 -17.96
CA MET A 216 -10.40 9.95 -17.85
C MET A 216 -10.88 10.39 -16.46
N ASP A 217 -10.06 10.16 -15.43
CA ASP A 217 -10.29 10.71 -14.10
C ASP A 217 -9.88 12.19 -14.11
N SER A 218 -10.84 13.11 -14.23
CA SER A 218 -10.59 14.56 -14.39
C SER A 218 -10.18 15.30 -13.11
N GLU A 219 -10.00 14.60 -11.99
CA GLU A 219 -9.73 15.25 -10.70
C GLU A 219 -8.25 15.59 -10.53
N LYS A 220 -7.91 16.82 -10.92
CA LYS A 220 -6.63 17.49 -10.64
C LYS A 220 -6.46 17.88 -9.16
N LEU A 221 -7.00 17.11 -8.22
CA LEU A 221 -6.78 17.32 -6.78
C LEU A 221 -5.53 16.54 -6.36
N THR A 222 -4.36 17.08 -6.69
CA THR A 222 -3.09 16.51 -6.22
C THR A 222 -2.61 17.29 -5.00
N ALA A 223 -2.04 16.57 -4.03
CA ALA A 223 -1.35 17.18 -2.91
C ALA A 223 -0.34 18.25 -3.35
N THR A 224 -0.05 19.21 -2.47
CA THR A 224 0.90 20.29 -2.73
C THR A 224 2.08 20.22 -1.76
N MET A 225 3.22 20.75 -2.18
CA MET A 225 4.42 20.86 -1.34
C MET A 225 4.69 22.34 -1.05
N PRO A 226 4.36 22.84 0.16
CA PRO A 226 4.37 24.27 0.46
C PRO A 226 5.75 24.79 0.87
N GLU A 227 5.97 26.08 0.66
CA GLU A 227 7.12 26.80 1.21
C GLU A 227 6.99 26.95 2.72
N THR A 228 8.04 26.55 3.45
CA THR A 228 8.06 26.58 4.92
C THR A 228 8.99 27.65 5.49
N GLY A 229 9.98 28.12 4.72
CA GLY A 229 10.91 29.17 5.11
C GLY A 229 12.08 28.71 5.99
N ASP A 230 12.19 27.43 6.32
CA ASP A 230 13.32 26.86 7.05
C ASP A 230 14.47 26.39 6.13
N ASP A 231 15.63 26.07 6.70
CA ASP A 231 16.83 25.58 5.98
C ASP A 231 16.59 24.30 5.15
N LYS A 232 15.55 23.54 5.51
CA LYS A 232 15.09 22.33 4.83
C LYS A 232 13.79 22.58 4.05
N CYS A 233 13.48 23.83 3.70
CA CYS A 233 12.30 24.18 2.93
C CYS A 233 12.20 23.32 1.66
N PRO A 234 11.08 22.60 1.46
CA PRO A 234 10.97 21.64 0.37
C PRO A 234 10.87 22.34 -1.00
N VAL A 235 10.21 23.50 -1.07
CA VAL A 235 10.14 24.32 -2.30
C VAL A 235 11.52 24.86 -2.67
N ALA A 236 12.23 25.47 -1.72
CA ALA A 236 13.57 26.01 -1.97
C ALA A 236 14.56 24.90 -2.38
N SER A 237 14.45 23.72 -1.77
CA SER A 237 15.24 22.55 -2.14
C SER A 237 14.92 22.08 -3.57
N TYR A 238 13.64 22.07 -3.95
CA TYR A 238 13.21 21.68 -5.28
C TYR A 238 13.69 22.67 -6.36
N GLU A 239 13.53 23.97 -6.13
CA GLU A 239 14.02 25.02 -7.04
C GLU A 239 15.55 24.93 -7.21
N LYS A 240 16.29 24.78 -6.10
CA LYS A 240 17.75 24.59 -6.14
C LYS A 240 18.15 23.33 -6.90
N TYR A 241 17.43 22.23 -6.70
CA TYR A 241 17.70 20.99 -7.43
C TYR A 241 17.50 21.19 -8.93
N LEU A 242 16.39 21.80 -9.36
CA LEU A 242 16.11 22.06 -10.77
C LEU A 242 17.15 22.97 -11.43
N SER A 243 17.62 24.01 -10.73
CA SER A 243 18.61 24.95 -11.29
C SER A 243 19.98 24.30 -11.51
N LEU A 244 20.29 23.22 -10.79
CA LEU A 244 21.56 22.49 -10.86
C LEU A 244 21.50 21.24 -11.74
N LEU A 245 20.34 20.91 -12.33
CA LEU A 245 20.20 19.82 -13.30
C LEU A 245 20.87 20.17 -14.62
N HIS A 246 21.48 19.16 -15.27
CA HIS A 246 22.07 19.35 -16.59
C HIS A 246 21.02 19.81 -17.63
N PRO A 247 21.27 20.86 -18.44
CA PRO A 247 20.31 21.39 -19.42
C PRO A 247 19.84 20.33 -20.44
N ASP A 248 20.77 19.59 -21.04
CA ASP A 248 20.50 18.59 -22.10
C ASP A 248 19.71 17.34 -21.65
N CYS A 249 19.38 17.19 -20.38
CA CYS A 249 18.61 16.04 -19.88
C CYS A 249 17.24 16.50 -19.38
N ASP A 250 16.16 16.03 -20.02
CA ASP A 250 14.80 16.37 -19.59
C ASP A 250 14.32 15.55 -18.36
N ARG A 251 15.01 14.46 -18.03
CA ARG A 251 14.65 13.61 -16.88
C ARG A 251 14.83 14.35 -15.56
N LEU A 252 13.87 14.16 -14.65
CA LEU A 252 13.90 14.79 -13.33
C LEU A 252 14.98 14.16 -12.43
N TRP A 253 15.17 12.85 -12.49
CA TRP A 253 16.11 12.13 -11.63
C TRP A 253 17.36 11.72 -12.40
N THR A 254 18.49 12.36 -12.09
CA THR A 254 19.80 12.07 -12.67
C THR A 254 20.84 11.86 -11.58
N PHE A 255 21.94 11.18 -11.90
CA PHE A 255 23.00 10.93 -10.93
C PHE A 255 23.74 12.21 -10.57
N PRO A 256 24.08 12.44 -9.28
CA PRO A 256 24.99 13.53 -8.90
C PRO A 256 26.36 13.31 -9.55
N ASN A 257 27.07 14.40 -9.81
CA ASN A 257 28.46 14.34 -10.25
C ASN A 257 29.37 13.90 -9.10
N ASP A 258 30.41 13.12 -9.40
CA ASP A 258 31.36 12.61 -8.39
C ASP A 258 32.27 13.71 -7.83
N SER A 259 32.43 14.81 -8.57
CA SER A 259 33.16 16.01 -8.16
C SER A 259 32.28 17.23 -8.43
N PHE A 260 32.23 18.15 -7.45
CA PHE A 260 31.46 19.38 -7.55
C PHE A 260 32.13 20.50 -6.75
N THR A 261 31.88 21.74 -7.15
CA THR A 261 32.09 22.94 -6.34
C THR A 261 30.80 23.75 -6.23
N ASP A 262 30.74 24.70 -5.29
CA ASP A 262 29.54 25.51 -5.09
C ASP A 262 29.28 26.48 -6.25
N GLU A 263 30.31 26.78 -7.05
CA GLU A 263 30.25 27.65 -8.24
C GLU A 263 29.82 26.90 -9.51
N ASP A 264 29.77 25.56 -9.47
CA ASP A 264 29.38 24.75 -10.62
C ASP A 264 27.95 25.05 -11.06
N LYS A 265 27.79 25.32 -12.36
CA LYS A 265 26.46 25.54 -12.97
C LYS A 265 25.56 24.30 -12.91
N THR A 266 26.15 23.11 -12.76
CA THR A 266 25.43 21.83 -12.73
C THR A 266 26.05 20.88 -11.72
N TRP A 267 25.23 20.36 -10.80
CA TRP A 267 25.66 19.33 -9.83
C TRP A 267 25.27 17.92 -10.24
N TYR A 268 24.41 17.79 -11.25
CA TYR A 268 23.88 16.50 -11.70
C TYR A 268 24.25 16.23 -13.15
N SER A 269 24.57 14.97 -13.41
CA SER A 269 24.98 14.49 -14.73
C SER A 269 23.81 14.41 -15.72
N ARG A 270 24.12 14.19 -16.99
CA ARG A 270 23.13 13.85 -18.04
C ARG A 270 22.56 12.44 -17.91
N LYS A 271 23.08 11.61 -16.99
CA LYS A 271 22.71 10.21 -16.88
C LYS A 271 21.44 10.06 -16.03
N PRO A 272 20.31 9.62 -16.60
CA PRO A 272 19.09 9.44 -15.83
C PRO A 272 19.19 8.21 -14.93
N MET A 273 18.53 8.29 -13.77
CA MET A 273 18.38 7.16 -12.87
C MET A 273 17.35 6.18 -13.43
N GLY A 274 17.71 4.90 -13.52
CA GLY A 274 16.79 3.84 -13.91
C GLY A 274 15.86 3.40 -12.79
N TYR A 275 14.81 2.65 -13.17
CA TYR A 275 13.79 2.11 -12.25
C TYR A 275 14.39 1.40 -11.03
N ASN A 276 15.37 0.51 -11.21
CA ASN A 276 15.96 -0.25 -10.11
C ASN A 276 16.70 0.64 -9.10
N THR A 277 17.40 1.69 -9.57
CA THR A 277 18.07 2.66 -8.70
C THR A 277 17.04 3.41 -7.86
N LEU A 278 15.98 3.92 -8.49
CA LEU A 278 14.89 4.64 -7.81
C LEU A 278 14.08 3.74 -6.87
N ARG A 279 13.90 2.45 -7.21
CA ARG A 279 13.26 1.44 -6.36
C ARG A 279 14.07 1.18 -5.09
N SER A 280 15.39 1.19 -5.20
CA SER A 280 16.32 0.98 -4.08
C SER A 280 16.54 2.21 -3.19
N PHE A 281 15.87 3.34 -3.46
CA PHE A 281 16.12 4.62 -2.79
C PHE A 281 15.99 4.54 -1.26
N MET A 282 14.78 4.31 -0.72
CA MET A 282 14.59 4.21 0.73
C MET A 282 15.39 3.06 1.36
N PRO A 283 15.45 1.84 0.78
CA PRO A 283 16.26 0.77 1.37
C PRO A 283 17.75 1.13 1.53
N LYS A 284 18.33 1.82 0.54
CA LYS A 284 19.72 2.31 0.63
C LYS A 284 19.85 3.43 1.65
N LEU A 285 18.96 4.41 1.60
CA LEU A 285 18.99 5.58 2.47
C LEU A 285 18.83 5.18 3.94
N SER A 286 17.94 4.23 4.25
CA SER A 286 17.77 3.70 5.61
C SER A 286 19.03 3.05 6.17
N LYS A 287 19.73 2.24 5.35
CA LYS A 287 20.98 1.60 5.74
C LYS A 287 22.10 2.62 5.96
N LEU A 288 22.23 3.59 5.06
CA LEU A 288 23.24 4.65 5.13
C LEU A 288 23.03 5.55 6.34
N ALA A 289 21.78 5.98 6.59
CA ALA A 289 21.42 6.84 7.71
C ALA A 289 21.27 6.10 9.04
N LYS A 290 21.48 4.77 9.08
CA LYS A 290 21.31 3.91 10.26
C LYS A 290 19.96 4.17 10.95
N LEU A 291 18.88 4.11 10.17
CA LEU A 291 17.52 4.19 10.71
C LEU A 291 17.22 2.93 11.54
N SER A 292 16.17 2.97 12.37
CA SER A 292 15.80 1.85 13.25
C SER A 292 15.49 0.56 12.50
N GLN A 293 15.10 0.68 11.24
CA GLN A 293 14.84 -0.42 10.32
C GLN A 293 15.08 -0.02 8.87
N VAL A 294 15.07 -1.01 7.97
CA VAL A 294 15.17 -0.76 6.52
C VAL A 294 13.76 -0.44 5.99
N TYR A 295 13.54 0.82 5.60
CA TYR A 295 12.28 1.27 5.03
C TYR A 295 12.23 1.07 3.52
N THR A 296 11.02 0.94 2.97
CA THR A 296 10.79 0.88 1.53
C THR A 296 10.27 2.21 1.02
N ASN A 297 10.23 2.40 -0.31
CA ASN A 297 9.64 3.62 -0.88
C ASN A 297 8.16 3.79 -0.50
N HIS A 298 7.46 2.69 -0.18
CA HIS A 298 6.09 2.74 0.29
C HIS A 298 5.99 3.30 1.71
N SER A 299 7.03 3.16 2.53
CA SER A 299 7.11 3.77 3.86
C SER A 299 7.02 5.29 3.81
N ALA A 300 7.61 5.93 2.79
CA ALA A 300 7.53 7.38 2.61
C ALA A 300 6.08 7.84 2.33
N ARG A 301 5.33 7.07 1.51
CA ARG A 301 3.89 7.31 1.32
C ARG A 301 3.11 7.08 2.60
N ALA A 302 3.38 5.98 3.30
CA ALA A 302 2.74 5.69 4.58
C ALA A 302 2.97 6.83 5.59
N THR A 303 4.20 7.36 5.67
CA THR A 303 4.53 8.54 6.50
C THR A 303 3.66 9.73 6.15
N GLY A 304 3.56 10.12 4.87
CA GLY A 304 2.74 11.26 4.49
C GLY A 304 1.25 11.07 4.83
N VAL A 305 0.71 9.86 4.61
CA VAL A 305 -0.68 9.55 4.98
C VAL A 305 -0.89 9.59 6.49
N THR A 306 0.03 9.02 7.27
CA THR A 306 -0.04 9.03 8.74
C THR A 306 0.06 10.44 9.30
N ILE A 307 0.93 11.30 8.76
CA ILE A 307 1.02 12.72 9.17
C ILE A 307 -0.33 13.43 8.97
N LEU A 308 -1.00 13.21 7.84
CA LEU A 308 -2.31 13.81 7.59
C LEU A 308 -3.40 13.25 8.50
N ALA A 309 -3.38 11.93 8.75
CA ALA A 309 -4.34 11.28 9.63
C ALA A 309 -4.18 11.73 11.10
N ASP A 310 -2.94 11.86 11.58
CA ASP A 310 -2.62 12.32 12.94
C ASP A 310 -2.94 13.81 13.14
N ALA A 311 -3.02 14.59 12.05
CA ALA A 311 -3.48 15.97 12.05
C ALA A 311 -5.01 16.11 11.88
N ASP A 312 -5.75 15.00 12.01
CA ASP A 312 -7.22 14.93 11.94
C ASP A 312 -7.85 15.47 10.64
N PHE A 313 -7.11 15.42 9.51
CA PHE A 313 -7.72 15.68 8.19
C PHE A 313 -8.77 14.62 7.85
N SER A 314 -9.83 15.02 7.16
CA SER A 314 -10.91 14.10 6.81
C SER A 314 -10.40 12.99 5.87
N PRO A 315 -10.94 11.76 5.94
CA PRO A 315 -10.58 10.69 5.01
C PRO A 315 -10.77 11.08 3.54
N ILE A 316 -11.75 11.94 3.24
CA ILE A 316 -12.02 12.45 1.88
C ILE A 316 -10.86 13.33 1.39
N ASP A 317 -10.39 14.26 2.23
CA ASP A 317 -9.26 15.14 1.88
C ASP A 317 -7.99 14.32 1.67
N ILE A 318 -7.73 13.36 2.55
CA ILE A 318 -6.58 12.47 2.42
C ILE A 318 -6.72 11.60 1.16
N MET A 319 -7.90 11.10 0.83
CA MET A 319 -8.15 10.34 -0.40
C MET A 319 -7.85 11.16 -1.64
N SER A 320 -8.26 12.44 -1.67
CA SER A 320 -7.95 13.36 -2.78
C SER A 320 -6.43 13.51 -2.96
N ALA A 321 -5.70 13.81 -1.89
CA ALA A 321 -4.25 13.97 -1.91
C ALA A 321 -3.51 12.67 -2.26
N SER A 322 -4.01 11.53 -1.78
CA SER A 322 -3.34 10.22 -1.90
C SER A 322 -3.77 9.43 -3.12
N THR A 323 -4.77 9.88 -3.87
CA THR A 323 -5.40 9.20 -5.02
C THR A 323 -5.98 7.82 -4.69
N HIS A 324 -6.36 7.57 -3.43
CA HIS A 324 -7.07 6.34 -3.05
C HIS A 324 -8.54 6.43 -3.51
N LYS A 325 -9.08 5.35 -4.09
CA LYS A 325 -10.48 5.30 -4.57
C LYS A 325 -11.48 4.83 -3.51
N SER A 326 -11.00 4.28 -2.39
CA SER A 326 -11.86 3.79 -1.31
C SER A 326 -11.32 4.15 0.07
N VAL A 327 -12.24 4.46 0.99
CA VAL A 327 -11.92 4.68 2.41
C VAL A 327 -11.30 3.42 3.02
N SER A 328 -11.74 2.22 2.61
CA SER A 328 -11.18 0.95 3.06
C SER A 328 -9.68 0.80 2.73
N SER A 329 -9.25 1.29 1.56
CA SER A 329 -7.82 1.30 1.20
C SER A 329 -7.00 2.31 2.01
N LEU A 330 -7.64 3.36 2.52
CA LEU A 330 -7.03 4.37 3.39
C LEU A 330 -7.00 3.95 4.86
N ALA A 331 -8.02 3.22 5.33
CA ALA A 331 -8.16 2.76 6.71
C ALA A 331 -6.98 1.92 7.20
N VAL A 332 -6.25 1.31 6.26
CA VAL A 332 -4.97 0.61 6.49
C VAL A 332 -3.94 1.51 7.18
N TYR A 333 -3.88 2.80 6.81
CA TYR A 333 -2.93 3.78 7.35
C TYR A 333 -3.48 4.51 8.57
N GLN A 334 -4.80 4.50 8.76
CA GLN A 334 -5.51 5.11 9.88
C GLN A 334 -5.73 4.13 11.05
N ARG A 335 -4.89 3.10 11.18
CA ARG A 335 -4.97 2.20 12.33
C ARG A 335 -4.75 3.01 13.60
N THR A 336 -5.72 2.93 14.51
CA THR A 336 -5.67 3.58 15.82
C THR A 336 -4.33 3.27 16.49
N SER A 337 -3.53 4.31 16.74
CA SER A 337 -2.24 4.18 17.42
C SER A 337 -2.43 3.53 18.79
N LEU A 338 -1.39 2.90 19.33
CA LEU A 338 -1.46 2.35 20.69
C LEU A 338 -1.88 3.43 21.69
N THR A 339 -1.32 4.64 21.55
CA THR A 339 -1.71 5.80 22.35
C THR A 339 -3.20 6.08 22.27
N LYS A 340 -3.78 6.14 21.06
CA LYS A 340 -5.21 6.40 20.88
C LYS A 340 -6.09 5.24 21.38
N LYS A 341 -5.61 3.99 21.28
CA LYS A 341 -6.26 2.82 21.91
C LYS A 341 -6.23 2.90 23.43
N LEU A 342 -5.12 3.33 24.01
CA LEU A 342 -4.99 3.55 25.45
C LEU A 342 -5.88 4.71 25.91
N GLU A 343 -5.96 5.80 25.16
CA GLU A 343 -6.91 6.90 25.41
C GLU A 343 -8.35 6.39 25.38
N MET A 344 -8.75 5.63 24.37
CA MET A 344 -10.08 5.00 24.31
C MET A 344 -10.33 4.12 25.55
N GLY A 345 -9.36 3.30 25.94
CA GLY A 345 -9.43 2.46 27.14
C GLY A 345 -9.53 3.27 28.43
N ASN A 346 -8.79 4.37 28.53
CA ASN A 346 -8.80 5.29 29.67
C ASN A 346 -10.13 6.03 29.77
N THR A 347 -10.71 6.47 28.64
CA THR A 347 -12.04 7.10 28.59
C THR A 347 -13.11 6.13 29.08
N ILE A 348 -13.11 4.89 28.60
CA ILE A 348 -14.03 3.84 29.07
C ILE A 348 -13.84 3.61 30.58
N SER A 349 -12.59 3.52 31.03
CA SER A 349 -12.27 3.28 32.45
C SER A 349 -12.72 4.44 33.35
N ALA A 350 -12.54 5.68 32.91
CA ALA A 350 -12.96 6.87 33.65
C ALA A 350 -14.49 6.93 33.80
N ASP A 351 -15.24 6.65 32.72
CA ASP A 351 -16.70 6.65 32.74
C ASP A 351 -17.28 5.55 33.65
N LEU A 352 -16.71 4.34 33.57
CA LEU A 352 -17.08 3.23 34.44
C LEU A 352 -16.77 3.53 35.92
N ASN A 353 -15.67 4.23 36.21
CA ASN A 353 -15.31 4.61 37.58
C ASN A 353 -16.25 5.70 38.13
N ASN A 354 -16.59 6.70 37.32
CA ASN A 354 -17.54 7.75 37.71
C ASN A 354 -18.94 7.18 38.00
N SER A 355 -19.38 6.21 37.19
CA SER A 355 -20.65 5.50 37.39
C SER A 355 -20.67 4.64 38.67
N ARG A 356 -19.51 4.19 39.15
CA ARG A 356 -19.38 3.43 40.42
C ARG A 356 -19.34 4.30 41.67
N GLN A 357 -18.99 5.58 41.55
CA GLN A 357 -18.92 6.50 42.69
C GLN A 357 -20.27 7.18 43.04
N LEU A 358 -21.32 6.99 42.24
CA LEU A 358 -22.65 7.57 42.47
C LEU A 358 -23.51 6.88 43.55
N PHE A 359 -22.94 6.00 44.38
CA PHE A 359 -23.63 5.48 45.57
C PHE A 359 -22.82 5.72 46.86
N PRO A 360 -23.02 6.86 47.55
CA PRO A 360 -22.75 6.93 48.98
C PRO A 360 -23.91 6.27 49.72
N LEU A 361 -23.69 5.07 50.27
CA LEU A 361 -24.51 4.56 51.37
C LEU A 361 -24.21 5.43 52.60
N SER A 362 -25.00 6.47 52.81
CA SER A 362 -25.01 7.26 54.05
C SER A 362 -26.39 7.90 54.24
N GLY A 363 -27.24 7.24 55.01
CA GLY A 363 -28.51 7.79 55.51
C GLY A 363 -28.75 7.26 56.93
N PRO A 364 -29.00 8.13 57.93
CA PRO A 364 -28.94 7.79 59.34
C PRO A 364 -30.24 7.14 59.86
N SER A 365 -30.07 6.36 60.93
CA SER A 365 -31.14 5.75 61.74
C SER A 365 -32.20 6.75 62.21
N PRO A 366 -33.46 6.31 62.33
CA PRO A 366 -34.35 6.78 63.38
C PRO A 366 -34.88 5.63 64.25
N SER A 367 -34.73 5.80 65.57
CA SER A 367 -35.42 5.06 66.61
C SER A 367 -36.86 5.55 66.77
N HIS A 368 -37.86 4.67 66.64
CA HIS A 368 -38.82 4.32 67.70
C HIS A 368 -40.11 3.64 67.18
N ALA A 369 -40.53 2.65 67.97
CA ALA A 369 -41.89 2.10 68.16
C ALA A 369 -42.50 1.20 67.07
N GLN A 370 -42.43 -0.11 67.36
CA GLN A 370 -43.36 -1.19 66.94
C GLN A 370 -44.81 -0.90 67.38
N PRO A 371 -45.86 -1.45 66.71
CA PRO A 371 -46.30 -2.84 66.97
C PRO A 371 -46.70 -3.70 65.72
N SER A 372 -46.25 -4.98 65.73
CA SER A 372 -47.02 -6.26 65.54
C SER A 372 -48.27 -6.27 64.63
N LEU A 373 -48.55 -7.17 63.67
CA LEU A 373 -48.43 -8.65 63.46
C LEU A 373 -49.03 -8.94 62.04
N PRO A 374 -49.24 -10.18 61.54
CA PRO A 374 -48.32 -11.31 61.35
C PRO A 374 -48.30 -11.86 59.90
N LEU A 375 -47.27 -12.66 59.68
CA LEU A 375 -47.04 -13.74 58.71
C LEU A 375 -48.29 -14.41 58.08
N ALA A 376 -48.30 -14.55 56.74
CA ALA A 376 -48.80 -15.76 56.07
C ALA A 376 -48.21 -15.93 54.66
N SER A 377 -47.59 -17.08 54.47
CA SER A 377 -47.09 -17.69 53.24
C SER A 377 -48.18 -18.00 52.21
N ALA A 378 -47.86 -17.95 50.92
CA ALA A 378 -48.29 -18.99 49.97
C ALA A 378 -47.50 -18.94 48.66
N SER A 379 -46.73 -20.00 48.44
CA SER A 379 -46.47 -20.61 47.13
C SER A 379 -47.76 -20.77 46.32
N ASN A 380 -47.72 -20.56 45.00
CA ASN A 380 -47.52 -21.63 44.01
C ASN A 380 -48.12 -21.26 42.63
N SER A 381 -47.36 -21.59 41.58
CA SER A 381 -47.83 -22.21 40.33
C SER A 381 -48.72 -21.46 39.32
N SER A 382 -48.11 -21.26 38.15
CA SER A 382 -48.60 -21.68 36.84
C SER A 382 -49.99 -21.23 36.35
N ARG A 383 -50.02 -20.44 35.27
CA ARG A 383 -50.72 -20.84 34.03
C ARG A 383 -50.38 -19.99 32.81
N ARG A 384 -50.19 -20.71 31.70
CA ARG A 384 -50.27 -20.27 30.31
C ARG A 384 -51.70 -19.75 30.02
N HIS A 385 -51.85 -18.69 29.23
CA HIS A 385 -52.20 -18.78 27.81
C HIS A 385 -52.43 -17.38 27.18
N LEU A 386 -52.15 -17.32 25.87
CA LEU A 386 -52.48 -16.31 24.86
C LEU A 386 -53.96 -15.85 24.97
N SER A 387 -54.47 -14.71 24.50
CA SER A 387 -54.19 -13.76 23.39
C SER A 387 -55.07 -12.53 23.68
N SER A 388 -54.76 -11.30 23.28
CA SER A 388 -55.24 -10.75 22.00
C SER A 388 -54.78 -9.30 21.78
N SER A 389 -54.40 -9.00 20.54
CA SER A 389 -54.04 -7.70 19.96
C SER A 389 -54.93 -6.51 20.35
N ALA A 390 -54.30 -5.35 20.57
CA ALA A 390 -54.67 -4.11 19.88
C ALA A 390 -53.49 -3.13 19.83
N LYS A 391 -53.22 -2.66 18.62
CA LYS A 391 -52.14 -1.76 18.18
C LYS A 391 -52.08 -0.46 18.98
N ARG A 392 -50.86 0.03 19.24
CA ARG A 392 -50.46 1.40 18.87
C ARG A 392 -48.95 1.54 18.74
N THR A 393 -48.60 2.04 17.56
CA THR A 393 -47.31 2.35 16.97
C THR A 393 -46.54 3.43 17.73
N SER A 394 -45.25 3.19 17.99
CA SER A 394 -44.22 4.22 17.81
C SER A 394 -42.88 3.55 17.48
N THR A 395 -42.29 4.04 16.41
CA THR A 395 -41.19 3.50 15.63
C THR A 395 -39.86 3.72 16.34
N SER A 396 -39.20 2.63 16.74
CA SER A 396 -37.77 2.60 17.06
C SER A 396 -37.10 1.72 16.01
N THR A 397 -36.40 2.35 15.07
CA THR A 397 -35.57 1.67 14.06
C THR A 397 -34.34 1.06 14.73
N SER A 398 -34.45 -0.17 15.23
CA SER A 398 -33.30 -1.04 15.46
C SER A 398 -32.90 -1.68 14.14
N ALA A 399 -31.76 -1.27 13.59
CA ALA A 399 -31.15 -1.94 12.44
C ALA A 399 -30.59 -3.29 12.90
N THR A 400 -31.24 -4.36 12.43
CA THR A 400 -30.78 -5.73 12.56
C THR A 400 -29.45 -5.88 11.82
N ILE A 401 -28.42 -6.35 12.53
CA ILE A 401 -27.16 -6.80 11.94
C ILE A 401 -27.47 -8.04 11.09
N SER A 402 -27.64 -7.81 9.79
CA SER A 402 -27.74 -8.87 8.79
C SER A 402 -26.33 -9.16 8.25
N SER A 403 -25.95 -10.43 8.35
CA SER A 403 -25.06 -11.16 7.43
C SER A 403 -23.75 -10.48 7.03
N MET A 404 -22.63 -11.02 7.54
CA MET A 404 -21.30 -10.79 6.97
C MET A 404 -21.28 -11.30 5.52
N GLN A 405 -21.63 -10.42 4.57
CA GLN A 405 -21.33 -10.63 3.17
C GLN A 405 -19.81 -10.53 3.00
N SER A 406 -19.25 -11.62 2.47
CA SER A 406 -17.91 -11.70 1.92
C SER A 406 -17.63 -10.47 1.06
N VAL A 407 -16.60 -9.70 1.44
CA VAL A 407 -16.16 -8.52 0.71
C VAL A 407 -15.59 -8.99 -0.62
N ASP A 408 -16.36 -8.82 -1.69
CA ASP A 408 -15.88 -8.91 -3.06
C ASP A 408 -14.84 -7.81 -3.28
N ILE A 409 -13.57 -8.16 -3.15
CA ILE A 409 -12.46 -7.30 -3.54
C ILE A 409 -12.52 -7.20 -5.06
N ALA A 410 -12.77 -5.98 -5.57
CA ALA A 410 -12.85 -5.71 -6.99
C ALA A 410 -11.57 -6.19 -7.71
N GLN A 411 -11.76 -6.73 -8.91
CA GLN A 411 -10.73 -7.30 -9.79
C GLN A 411 -9.55 -6.32 -10.07
N GLN A 412 -9.75 -5.02 -9.88
CA GLN A 412 -8.74 -3.96 -10.02
C GLN A 412 -7.84 -3.79 -8.78
N ASP A 413 -8.32 -4.10 -7.57
CA ASP A 413 -7.55 -3.91 -6.32
C ASP A 413 -6.45 -4.98 -6.12
N LEU A 414 -6.55 -6.12 -6.82
CA LEU A 414 -5.54 -7.19 -6.80
C LEU A 414 -4.34 -6.93 -7.74
N GLU A 415 -4.49 -6.09 -8.77
CA GLU A 415 -3.33 -5.62 -9.58
C GLU A 415 -2.39 -4.72 -8.76
N ALA A 416 -2.89 -4.11 -7.69
CA ALA A 416 -2.10 -3.29 -6.77
C ALA A 416 -1.18 -4.12 -5.86
N PHE A 417 -1.47 -5.39 -5.63
CA PHE A 417 -0.97 -6.11 -4.45
C PHE A 417 0.38 -6.82 -4.65
N PHE A 418 0.68 -7.34 -5.84
CA PHE A 418 1.90 -8.13 -6.02
C PHE A 418 3.21 -7.34 -6.04
N ASP A 419 3.14 -6.00 -5.99
CA ASP A 419 4.33 -5.13 -5.88
C ASP A 419 4.49 -4.50 -4.49
N THR A 420 3.56 -4.75 -3.56
CA THR A 420 3.76 -4.45 -2.14
C THR A 420 4.28 -5.71 -1.46
N GLU A 421 5.62 -5.79 -1.37
CA GLU A 421 6.34 -6.62 -0.40
C GLU A 421 6.02 -8.13 -0.44
N ASN A 422 6.40 -8.78 -1.54
CA ASN A 422 7.16 -10.00 -1.39
C ASN A 422 8.62 -9.65 -1.73
N GLU A 423 9.53 -9.83 -0.78
CA GLU A 423 10.89 -10.24 -1.15
C GLU A 423 10.73 -11.35 -2.21
N PRO A 424 11.46 -11.31 -3.33
CA PRO A 424 11.54 -12.49 -4.15
C PRO A 424 12.21 -13.55 -3.28
N GLU A 425 11.43 -14.42 -2.65
CA GLU A 425 11.94 -15.77 -2.52
C GLU A 425 12.28 -16.23 -3.93
N ASP A 426 13.51 -16.70 -4.04
CA ASP A 426 14.35 -16.68 -5.21
C ASP A 426 13.75 -17.51 -6.36
N PHE A 427 12.90 -16.89 -7.18
CA PHE A 427 12.29 -17.57 -8.34
C PHE A 427 13.23 -17.68 -9.55
N THR A 428 14.53 -17.40 -9.39
CA THR A 428 15.54 -17.63 -10.44
C THR A 428 16.90 -17.98 -9.83
N GLY A 429 17.14 -19.28 -9.62
CA GLY A 429 18.49 -19.77 -9.36
C GLY A 429 19.38 -19.62 -10.61
N ALA A 430 20.34 -18.69 -10.56
CA ALA A 430 21.60 -18.75 -11.31
C ALA A 430 22.61 -17.75 -10.73
N ALA A 431 23.51 -18.25 -9.88
CA ALA A 431 24.63 -17.50 -9.33
C ALA A 431 25.63 -17.12 -10.43
N ARG A 432 25.89 -15.82 -10.60
CA ARG A 432 27.18 -15.25 -11.06
C ARG A 432 27.28 -13.81 -10.54
N ARG A 433 28.19 -13.58 -9.58
CA ARG A 433 28.52 -12.23 -9.07
C ARG A 433 29.38 -11.50 -10.09
N PRO A 434 29.02 -10.29 -10.55
CA PRO A 434 29.98 -9.31 -11.04
C PRO A 434 30.39 -8.39 -9.88
N SER A 435 31.69 -8.23 -9.67
CA SER A 435 32.28 -7.22 -8.79
C SER A 435 31.92 -5.81 -9.25
N VAL A 436 31.34 -4.99 -8.38
CA VAL A 436 31.05 -3.57 -8.63
C VAL A 436 32.00 -2.70 -7.78
N PRO A 437 32.65 -1.66 -8.36
CA PRO A 437 33.60 -0.81 -7.64
C PRO A 437 32.95 0.06 -6.56
N SER A 438 33.66 0.24 -5.45
CA SER A 438 33.29 1.13 -4.33
C SER A 438 33.57 2.60 -4.68
N ILE A 439 32.53 3.44 -4.67
CA ILE A 439 32.61 4.89 -4.98
C ILE A 439 33.05 5.73 -3.75
N PHE A 440 33.36 5.09 -2.61
CA PHE A 440 33.64 5.81 -1.36
C PHE A 440 35.07 5.67 -0.82
N GLN A 441 36.03 5.18 -1.62
CA GLN A 441 37.35 4.83 -1.07
C GLN A 441 38.35 6.00 -0.92
N ASN A 442 38.09 7.18 -1.50
CA ASN A 442 39.07 8.27 -1.55
C ASN A 442 38.56 9.62 -1.01
N CYS A 443 37.75 9.63 0.05
CA CYS A 443 37.50 10.86 0.80
C CYS A 443 38.51 10.98 1.95
N GLN A 444 39.72 11.47 1.66
CA GLN A 444 40.69 11.87 2.68
C GLN A 444 40.37 13.29 3.14
N ILE A 445 39.96 13.43 4.40
CA ILE A 445 39.78 14.71 5.07
C ILE A 445 41.16 15.14 5.59
N GLY A 446 41.62 16.32 5.16
CA GLY A 446 42.81 16.96 5.72
C GLY A 446 42.59 17.30 7.19
N THR A 447 43.50 16.83 8.05
CA THR A 447 43.58 17.16 9.47
C THR A 447 43.73 18.68 9.66
N VAL A 448 42.76 19.30 10.31
CA VAL A 448 42.90 20.67 10.85
C VAL A 448 43.67 20.55 12.16
N ASN A 449 44.90 21.07 12.17
CA ASN A 449 45.70 21.25 13.39
C ASN A 449 45.04 22.30 14.29
N ILE A 450 44.59 21.89 15.47
CA ILE A 450 44.22 22.80 16.55
C ILE A 450 45.47 22.96 17.42
N TYR A 451 46.21 24.07 17.24
CA TYR A 451 47.20 24.49 18.23
C TYR A 451 46.48 25.29 19.33
N HIS A 452 46.50 24.74 20.54
CA HIS A 452 46.20 25.48 21.77
C HIS A 452 47.46 26.23 22.23
N LYS A 453 47.51 27.54 21.95
CA LYS A 453 47.70 28.65 22.92
C LYS A 453 47.93 29.95 22.17
#